data_AF-A0A7N5ZQM4-F1
#
_entry.id   AF-A0A7N5ZQM4-F1
#
_cell.length_a   1.000
_cell.length_b   1.000
_cell.length_c   1.000
_cell.angle_alpha   90.00
_cell.angle_beta   90.00
_cell.angle_gamma   90.00
#
_symmetry.space_group_name_H-M   'P 1'
#
loop_
_entity.id
_entity.type
_entity.pdbx_description
1 polymer ?
#
loop_
_entity_poly.entity_id
_entity_poly.type
_entity_poly.pdbx_seq_one_letter_code
_entity_poly.pdbx_strand_id
1 'polypeptide(L)'
;GATESVRENQRSMQGTEAVGINEMEAGLDVFNDSVHGHMEFHPLLVKIIDTPQFQRLRYIKQLGGAYFVYPGATHSRFEHSLGVAYLAGELAQALKTKHDEEGENLIDEKDILCVQIAGLCHDLGECNIFTIKIRSTCHYHYYISHEQISIEMFDHLVEENGLKPVMQLYGLSDGDLIFIKEMIYPKPRDKHGNVSSVFVTLKSVIIIIGCSSC
;
A
#
# COMPACT_ATOMS: atom_id res chain seq x y z
N GLY A 1 44.35 24.67 -23.87
CA GLY A 1 43.40 24.82 -22.75
C GLY A 1 42.28 25.76 -23.10
N ALA A 2 41.33 25.31 -23.92
CA ALA A 2 40.06 26.02 -24.18
C ALA A 2 39.02 25.11 -24.88
N THR A 3 39.06 23.79 -24.67
CA THR A 3 38.11 22.84 -25.30
C THR A 3 37.54 21.79 -24.34
N GLU A 4 37.92 21.84 -23.06
CA GLU A 4 37.43 20.91 -22.02
C GLU A 4 36.37 21.54 -21.11
N SER A 5 36.26 22.87 -21.04
CA SER A 5 35.30 23.58 -20.17
C SER A 5 33.90 23.78 -20.76
N VAL A 6 33.64 23.34 -21.99
CA VAL A 6 32.31 23.45 -22.63
C VAL A 6 31.54 22.12 -22.62
N ARG A 7 32.22 21.00 -22.31
CA ARG A 7 31.58 19.66 -22.25
C ARG A 7 31.01 19.28 -20.88
N GLU A 8 31.37 20.00 -19.82
CA GLU A 8 30.83 19.74 -18.48
C GLU A 8 29.50 20.47 -18.20
N ASN A 9 29.13 21.46 -19.01
CA ASN A 9 27.93 22.28 -18.76
C ASN A 9 26.65 21.81 -19.47
N GLN A 10 26.69 20.65 -20.14
CA GLN A 10 25.51 20.04 -20.78
C GLN A 10 24.96 18.80 -20.07
N ARG A 11 25.51 18.45 -18.89
CA ARG A 11 25.10 17.25 -18.14
C ARG A 11 24.23 17.51 -16.90
N SER A 12 23.81 18.76 -16.68
CA SER A 12 23.02 19.17 -15.51
C SER A 12 21.59 19.61 -15.83
N MET A 13 21.10 19.42 -17.06
CA MET A 13 19.73 19.78 -17.45
C MET A 13 19.03 18.69 -18.28
N GLN A 14 19.00 17.48 -17.75
CA GLN A 14 18.06 16.42 -18.17
C GLN A 14 17.46 15.81 -16.90
N GLY A 15 16.37 16.40 -16.44
CA GLY A 15 15.72 16.01 -15.19
C GLY A 15 14.37 16.69 -15.03
N THR A 16 13.65 16.88 -16.13
CA THR A 16 12.23 17.21 -16.17
C THR A 16 11.67 16.63 -17.47
N GLU A 17 11.79 15.30 -17.62
CA GLU A 17 10.98 14.63 -18.62
C GLU A 17 9.53 14.70 -18.17
N ALA A 18 8.71 15.36 -18.98
CA ALA A 18 7.28 15.43 -18.84
C ALA A 18 6.75 14.01 -18.62
N VAL A 19 6.07 13.79 -17.48
CA VAL A 19 5.26 12.59 -17.24
C VAL A 19 4.23 12.55 -18.37
N GLY A 20 4.52 11.70 -19.35
CA GLY A 20 3.78 11.65 -20.59
C GLY A 20 2.34 11.21 -20.36
N ILE A 21 1.44 12.00 -20.92
CA ILE A 21 0.00 11.77 -21.17
C ILE A 21 -0.35 10.42 -21.87
N ASN A 22 0.62 9.51 -22.04
CA ASN A 22 0.44 8.18 -22.65
C ASN A 22 0.18 7.05 -21.63
N GLU A 23 0.23 7.31 -20.31
CA GLU A 23 0.02 6.26 -19.29
C GLU A 23 -1.46 6.02 -18.92
N MET A 24 -2.39 6.87 -19.38
CA MET A 24 -3.82 6.70 -19.06
C MET A 24 -4.48 5.50 -19.75
N GLU A 25 -3.78 4.83 -20.67
CA GLU A 25 -4.21 3.57 -21.31
C GLU A 25 -3.42 2.35 -20.76
N ALA A 26 -2.89 2.44 -19.54
CA ALA A 26 -2.34 1.27 -18.85
C ALA A 26 -3.50 0.33 -18.47
N GLY A 27 -3.59 -0.81 -19.12
CA GLY A 27 -4.51 -1.89 -18.74
C GLY A 27 -4.22 -2.39 -17.32
N LEU A 28 -5.15 -3.18 -16.78
CA LEU A 28 -4.92 -3.89 -15.52
C LEU A 28 -3.74 -4.86 -15.68
N ASP A 29 -2.81 -4.84 -14.74
CA ASP A 29 -1.74 -5.84 -14.72
C ASP A 29 -2.19 -7.07 -13.95
N VAL A 30 -1.88 -8.25 -14.51
CA VAL A 30 -2.27 -9.54 -13.95
C VAL A 30 -1.10 -10.15 -13.19
N PHE A 31 -1.31 -10.39 -11.90
CA PHE A 31 -0.40 -11.13 -11.03
C PHE A 31 -0.96 -12.54 -10.82
N ASN A 32 -0.11 -13.55 -10.89
CA ASN A 32 -0.52 -14.92 -10.62
C ASN A 32 -0.02 -15.36 -9.26
N ASP A 33 -0.95 -15.76 -8.39
CA ASP A 33 -0.69 -16.27 -7.05
C ASP A 33 -1.24 -17.69 -6.89
N SER A 34 -0.58 -18.47 -6.04
CA SER A 34 -0.95 -19.87 -5.77
C SER A 34 -2.23 -20.04 -4.94
N VAL A 35 -2.65 -19.00 -4.20
CA VAL A 35 -3.84 -19.00 -3.35
C VAL A 35 -5.02 -18.40 -4.11
N HIS A 36 -4.82 -17.26 -4.77
CA HIS A 36 -5.89 -16.48 -5.39
C HIS A 36 -5.98 -16.65 -6.92
N GLY A 37 -5.01 -17.31 -7.56
CA GLY A 37 -4.97 -17.42 -9.02
C GLY A 37 -4.60 -16.08 -9.67
N HIS A 38 -5.38 -15.66 -10.65
CA HIS A 38 -5.16 -14.40 -11.36
C HIS A 38 -5.75 -13.22 -10.57
N MET A 39 -4.89 -12.30 -10.15
CA MET A 39 -5.25 -11.05 -9.49
C MET A 39 -4.99 -9.89 -10.46
N GLU A 40 -6.02 -9.08 -10.69
CA GLU A 40 -5.92 -7.88 -11.52
C GLU A 40 -5.71 -6.65 -10.64
N PHE A 41 -4.71 -5.83 -10.97
CA PHE A 41 -4.42 -4.62 -10.23
C PHE A 41 -4.50 -3.37 -11.11
N HIS A 42 -5.10 -2.33 -10.53
CA HIS A 42 -5.14 -0.99 -11.10
C HIS A 42 -3.71 -0.45 -11.32
N PRO A 43 -3.41 0.29 -12.39
CA PRO A 43 -2.06 0.81 -12.68
C PRO A 43 -1.44 1.61 -11.53
N LEU A 44 -2.26 2.33 -10.75
CA LEU A 44 -1.79 3.03 -9.55
C LEU A 44 -1.26 2.07 -8.48
N LEU A 45 -1.90 0.92 -8.26
CA LEU A 45 -1.42 -0.11 -7.34
C LEU A 45 -0.11 -0.69 -7.85
N VAL A 46 0.03 -0.94 -9.15
CA VAL A 46 1.28 -1.42 -9.76
C VAL A 46 2.42 -0.43 -9.52
N LYS A 47 2.19 0.87 -9.72
CA LYS A 47 3.18 1.92 -9.42
C LYS A 47 3.60 1.93 -7.96
N ILE A 48 2.70 1.63 -7.01
CA ILE A 48 3.04 1.47 -5.59
C ILE A 48 3.84 0.18 -5.36
N ILE A 49 3.42 -0.92 -5.99
CA ILE A 49 4.08 -2.22 -5.90
C ILE A 49 5.54 -2.14 -6.38
N ASP A 50 5.81 -1.40 -7.45
CA ASP A 50 7.15 -1.29 -8.06
C ASP A 50 8.09 -0.31 -7.34
N THR A 51 7.72 0.19 -6.17
CA THR A 51 8.60 1.02 -5.35
C THR A 51 9.58 0.19 -4.50
N PRO A 52 10.79 0.69 -4.21
CA PRO A 52 11.72 0.02 -3.30
C PRO A 52 11.11 -0.26 -1.92
N GLN A 53 10.29 0.66 -1.42
CA GLN A 53 9.64 0.59 -0.11
C GLN A 53 8.67 -0.60 -0.03
N PHE A 54 7.96 -0.91 -1.11
CA PHE A 54 7.06 -2.07 -1.19
C PHE A 54 7.81 -3.36 -1.55
N GLN A 55 8.70 -3.33 -2.55
CA GLN A 55 9.48 -4.49 -2.99
C GLN A 55 10.33 -5.10 -1.86
N ARG A 56 10.69 -4.32 -0.84
CA ARG A 56 11.40 -4.83 0.34
C ARG A 56 10.66 -5.95 1.07
N LEU A 57 9.32 -5.99 0.98
CA LEU A 57 8.50 -7.00 1.65
C LEU A 57 8.82 -8.43 1.17
N ARG A 58 9.41 -8.58 -0.03
CA ARG A 58 9.88 -9.88 -0.56
C ARG A 58 10.92 -10.55 0.35
N TYR A 59 11.64 -9.75 1.13
CA TYR A 59 12.73 -10.21 2.00
C TYR A 59 12.28 -10.45 3.44
N ILE A 60 10.99 -10.28 3.75
CA ILE A 60 10.43 -10.45 5.08
C ILE A 60 9.52 -11.68 5.08
N LYS A 61 9.91 -12.74 5.79
CA LYS A 61 9.10 -13.96 5.91
C LYS A 61 7.87 -13.69 6.76
N GLN A 62 6.70 -14.12 6.29
CA GLN A 62 5.42 -13.97 7.00
C GLN A 62 5.49 -14.61 8.40
N LEU A 63 5.89 -15.88 8.46
CA LEU A 63 5.99 -16.64 9.71
C LEU A 63 7.38 -16.55 10.38
N GLY A 64 8.24 -15.65 9.91
CA GLY A 64 9.56 -15.40 10.49
C GLY A 64 10.38 -16.67 10.73
N GLY A 65 10.64 -16.98 12.01
CA GLY A 65 11.45 -18.12 12.43
C GLY A 65 10.82 -19.49 12.18
N ALA A 66 9.50 -19.57 11.95
CA ALA A 66 8.82 -20.82 11.65
C ALA A 66 9.34 -21.46 10.36
N TYR A 67 9.86 -20.66 9.42
CA TYR A 67 10.54 -21.14 8.21
C TYR A 67 11.70 -22.12 8.51
N PHE A 68 12.39 -21.96 9.64
CA PHE A 68 13.48 -22.87 10.04
C PHE A 68 12.99 -24.23 10.56
N VAL A 69 11.71 -24.33 10.93
CA VAL A 69 11.06 -25.56 11.40
C VAL A 69 10.20 -26.18 10.31
N TYR A 70 9.53 -25.35 9.52
CA TYR A 70 8.60 -25.71 8.46
C TYR A 70 9.13 -25.19 7.12
N PRO A 71 9.83 -26.01 6.32
CA PRO A 71 10.44 -25.56 5.07
C PRO A 71 9.42 -25.10 4.01
N GLY A 72 8.14 -25.46 4.16
CA GLY A 72 7.05 -24.97 3.32
C GLY A 72 6.56 -23.55 3.67
N ALA A 73 6.97 -22.99 4.81
CA ALA A 73 6.65 -21.61 5.21
C ALA A 73 7.55 -20.59 4.49
N THR A 74 7.66 -20.70 3.16
CA THR A 74 8.53 -19.84 2.34
C THR A 74 7.95 -18.46 2.08
N HIS A 75 6.65 -18.28 2.33
CA HIS A 75 5.93 -17.09 1.94
C HIS A 75 6.43 -15.84 2.69
N SER A 76 6.45 -14.73 1.98
CA SER A 76 6.87 -13.41 2.41
C SER A 76 5.67 -12.48 2.58
N ARG A 77 5.90 -11.35 3.25
CA ARG A 77 4.92 -10.29 3.42
C ARG A 77 4.47 -9.69 2.09
N PHE A 78 5.28 -9.80 1.03
CA PHE A 78 4.95 -9.25 -0.30
C PHE A 78 3.69 -9.89 -0.91
N GLU A 79 3.67 -11.22 -1.06
CA GLU A 79 2.51 -11.92 -1.61
C GLU A 79 1.30 -11.84 -0.70
N HIS A 80 1.51 -11.80 0.62
CA HIS A 80 0.44 -11.54 1.58
C HIS A 80 -0.20 -10.16 1.31
N SER A 81 0.58 -9.09 1.23
CA SER A 81 0.07 -7.74 0.94
C SER A 81 -0.67 -7.65 -0.41
N LEU A 82 -0.20 -8.37 -1.45
CA LEU A 82 -0.92 -8.47 -2.72
C LEU A 82 -2.29 -9.14 -2.54
N GLY A 83 -2.34 -10.29 -1.85
CA GLY A 83 -3.58 -11.01 -1.57
C GLY A 83 -4.56 -10.17 -0.76
N VAL A 84 -4.09 -9.45 0.27
CA VAL A 84 -4.92 -8.54 1.06
C VAL A 84 -5.50 -7.42 0.20
N ALA A 85 -4.71 -6.80 -0.67
CA ALA A 85 -5.18 -5.76 -1.58
C ALA A 85 -6.27 -6.29 -2.54
N TYR A 86 -6.05 -7.47 -3.11
CA TYR A 86 -7.00 -8.11 -4.02
C TYR A 86 -8.33 -8.40 -3.32
N LEU A 87 -8.30 -9.09 -2.18
CA LEU A 87 -9.50 -9.43 -1.41
C LEU A 87 -10.22 -8.19 -0.87
N ALA A 88 -9.49 -7.13 -0.51
CA ALA A 88 -10.07 -5.89 -0.06
C ALA A 88 -10.85 -5.20 -1.18
N GLY A 89 -10.32 -5.23 -2.41
CA GLY A 89 -11.02 -4.76 -3.61
C GLY A 89 -12.29 -5.56 -3.89
N GLU A 90 -12.21 -6.90 -3.91
CA GLU A 90 -13.35 -7.80 -4.13
C GLU A 90 -14.48 -7.54 -3.12
N LEU A 91 -14.13 -7.41 -1.83
CA LEU A 91 -15.12 -7.16 -0.79
C LEU A 91 -15.72 -5.74 -0.91
N ALA A 92 -14.91 -4.72 -1.18
CA ALA A 92 -15.42 -3.36 -1.39
C ALA A 92 -16.34 -3.28 -2.61
N GLN A 93 -16.01 -3.97 -3.70
CA GLN A 93 -16.85 -4.07 -4.90
C GLN A 93 -18.18 -4.78 -4.60
N ALA A 94 -18.16 -5.89 -3.86
CA ALA A 94 -19.36 -6.59 -3.46
C ALA A 94 -20.27 -5.74 -2.56
N LEU A 95 -19.68 -4.93 -1.67
CA LEU A 95 -20.43 -3.98 -0.84
C LEU A 95 -21.04 -2.86 -1.69
N LYS A 96 -20.27 -2.29 -2.62
CA LYS A 96 -20.77 -1.28 -3.56
C LYS A 96 -22.01 -1.77 -4.30
N THR A 97 -21.94 -2.97 -4.90
CA THR A 97 -23.08 -3.56 -5.62
C THR A 97 -24.33 -3.66 -4.74
N LYS A 98 -24.18 -4.08 -3.48
CA LYS A 98 -25.32 -4.15 -2.54
C LYS A 98 -25.91 -2.78 -2.21
N HIS A 99 -25.07 -1.79 -1.92
CA HIS A 99 -25.53 -0.42 -1.62
C HIS A 99 -26.18 0.26 -2.82
N ASP A 100 -25.70 -0.03 -4.04
CA ASP A 100 -26.28 0.46 -5.29
C ASP A 100 -27.68 -0.16 -5.53
N GLU A 101 -27.84 -1.47 -5.25
CA GLU A 101 -29.14 -2.16 -5.31
C GLU A 101 -30.16 -1.62 -4.29
N GLU A 102 -29.68 -1.20 -3.12
CA GLU A 102 -30.49 -0.56 -2.07
C GLU A 102 -30.75 0.93 -2.34
N GLY A 103 -30.13 1.51 -3.37
CA GLY A 103 -30.30 2.90 -3.80
C GLY A 103 -29.57 3.93 -2.94
N GLU A 104 -28.63 3.49 -2.09
CA GLU A 104 -27.88 4.39 -1.20
C GLU A 104 -26.69 5.06 -1.89
N ASN A 105 -26.09 4.41 -2.89
CA ASN A 105 -24.93 4.89 -3.68
C ASN A 105 -23.82 5.50 -2.79
N LEU A 106 -23.40 4.74 -1.77
CA LEU A 106 -22.49 5.22 -0.72
C LEU A 106 -21.00 4.96 -0.98
N ILE A 107 -20.66 4.11 -1.96
CA ILE A 107 -19.29 3.66 -2.23
C ILE A 107 -18.96 3.98 -3.69
N ASP A 108 -17.96 4.82 -3.89
CA ASP A 108 -17.45 5.18 -5.21
C ASP A 108 -16.27 4.27 -5.63
N GLU A 109 -15.95 4.24 -6.93
CA GLU A 109 -14.76 3.54 -7.47
C GLU A 109 -13.45 4.00 -6.81
N LYS A 110 -13.36 5.29 -6.46
CA LYS A 110 -12.22 5.83 -5.71
C LYS A 110 -12.10 5.23 -4.31
N ASP A 111 -13.21 4.89 -3.67
CA ASP A 111 -13.22 4.34 -2.31
C ASP A 111 -12.69 2.90 -2.35
N ILE A 112 -13.08 2.13 -3.37
CA ILE A 112 -12.55 0.80 -3.65
C ILE A 112 -11.04 0.88 -3.85
N LEU A 113 -10.56 1.80 -4.69
CA LEU A 113 -9.13 1.98 -4.93
C LEU A 113 -8.38 2.37 -3.65
N CYS A 114 -8.94 3.23 -2.80
CA CYS A 114 -8.35 3.56 -1.51
C CYS A 114 -8.28 2.34 -0.57
N VAL A 115 -9.33 1.53 -0.53
CA VAL A 115 -9.38 0.30 0.27
C VAL A 115 -8.32 -0.70 -0.21
N GLN A 116 -8.16 -0.86 -1.52
CA GLN A 116 -7.09 -1.67 -2.10
C GLN A 116 -5.70 -1.15 -1.72
N ILE A 117 -5.46 0.17 -1.80
CA ILE A 117 -4.17 0.77 -1.42
C ILE A 117 -3.90 0.57 0.08
N ALA A 118 -4.90 0.73 0.94
CA ALA A 118 -4.73 0.49 2.37
C ALA A 118 -4.46 -0.99 2.67
N GLY A 119 -5.18 -1.91 2.02
CA GLY A 119 -4.90 -3.35 2.12
C GLY A 119 -3.50 -3.71 1.64
N LEU A 120 -3.06 -3.12 0.53
CA LEU A 120 -1.70 -3.29 0.01
C LEU A 120 -0.66 -2.80 1.02
N CYS A 121 -0.88 -1.62 1.61
CA CYS A 121 0.11 -0.92 2.41
C CYS A 121 0.06 -1.24 3.91
N HIS A 122 -0.90 -2.04 4.39
CA HIS A 122 -1.10 -2.25 5.83
C HIS A 122 0.12 -2.85 6.55
N ASP A 123 0.90 -3.66 5.85
CA ASP A 123 2.11 -4.34 6.34
C ASP A 123 3.41 -3.63 5.93
N LEU A 124 3.33 -2.40 5.40
CA LEU A 124 4.52 -1.61 5.04
C LEU A 124 5.42 -1.26 6.23
N GLY A 125 5.02 -1.45 7.48
CA GLY A 125 5.84 -1.23 8.67
C GLY A 125 6.44 -2.51 9.23
N GLU A 126 6.11 -3.67 8.66
CA GLU A 126 6.58 -4.94 9.17
C GLU A 126 8.10 -5.06 9.09
N CYS A 127 8.66 -5.64 10.14
CA CYS A 127 10.10 -5.83 10.31
C CYS A 127 10.35 -7.28 10.74
N ASN A 128 11.34 -7.92 10.11
CA ASN A 128 11.70 -9.31 10.42
C ASN A 128 12.03 -9.47 11.93
N ILE A 129 11.64 -10.60 12.51
CA ILE A 129 11.92 -10.92 13.92
C ILE A 129 13.43 -10.89 14.25
N PHE A 130 14.30 -11.14 13.28
CA PHE A 130 15.75 -10.96 13.44
C PHE A 130 16.14 -9.48 13.63
N THR A 131 15.49 -8.56 12.91
CA THR A 131 15.65 -7.12 13.09
C THR A 131 15.03 -6.64 14.41
N ILE A 132 13.94 -7.27 14.88
CA ILE A 132 13.38 -7.02 16.23
C ILE A 132 14.37 -7.46 17.33
N LYS A 133 15.10 -8.57 17.14
CA LYS A 133 16.11 -9.06 18.09
C LYS A 133 17.35 -8.17 18.15
N ILE A 134 17.76 -7.60 17.01
CA ILE A 134 18.79 -6.55 16.95
C ILE A 134 18.27 -5.24 17.58
N ARG A 135 17.00 -4.88 17.37
CA ARG A 135 16.36 -3.73 18.04
C ARG A 135 16.23 -3.90 19.55
N SER A 136 16.12 -5.11 20.07
CA SER A 136 16.10 -5.34 21.53
C SER A 136 17.50 -5.26 22.17
N THR A 137 18.57 -5.22 21.36
CA THR A 137 19.93 -4.89 21.81
C THR A 137 20.26 -3.40 21.63
N CYS A 138 19.54 -2.68 20.77
CA CYS A 138 19.59 -1.22 20.68
C CYS A 138 18.67 -0.60 21.76
N HIS A 139 19.27 0.06 22.74
CA HIS A 139 18.62 0.58 23.95
C HIS A 139 17.62 1.75 23.76
N TYR A 140 17.01 1.87 22.58
CA TYR A 140 16.02 2.89 22.21
C TYR A 140 15.04 2.28 21.20
N HIS A 141 13.84 1.92 21.64
CA HIS A 141 12.60 2.46 21.06
C HIS A 141 11.37 1.96 21.80
N TYR A 142 10.54 2.95 22.12
CA TYR A 142 9.16 2.91 22.56
C TYR A 142 8.28 1.92 21.75
N TYR A 143 7.16 1.51 22.35
CA TYR A 143 6.12 0.61 21.84
C TYR A 143 5.40 1.14 20.56
N ILE A 144 6.14 1.33 19.47
CA ILE A 144 5.55 1.72 18.19
C ILE A 144 5.03 0.46 17.50
N SER A 145 3.74 0.45 17.16
CA SER A 145 3.12 -0.67 16.45
C SER A 145 3.54 -0.68 14.97
N HIS A 146 3.51 -1.84 14.32
CA HIS A 146 3.93 -1.94 12.92
C HIS A 146 3.00 -1.12 12.01
N GLU A 147 1.72 -0.99 12.36
CA GLU A 147 0.73 -0.19 11.63
C GLU A 147 1.09 1.31 11.63
N GLN A 148 1.63 1.83 12.74
CA GLN A 148 2.12 3.21 12.79
C GLN A 148 3.34 3.39 11.87
N ILE A 149 4.24 2.41 11.83
CA ILE A 149 5.39 2.41 10.91
C ILE A 149 4.91 2.27 9.46
N SER A 150 3.84 1.50 9.19
CA SER A 150 3.26 1.36 7.86
C SER A 150 2.79 2.70 7.31
N ILE A 151 2.18 3.54 8.14
CA ILE A 151 1.80 4.90 7.74
C ILE A 151 3.02 5.76 7.39
N GLU A 152 4.05 5.75 8.24
CA GLU A 152 5.26 6.55 8.01
C GLU A 152 5.99 6.08 6.74
N MET A 153 6.05 4.78 6.52
CA MET A 153 6.62 4.19 5.31
C MET A 153 5.78 4.50 4.07
N PHE A 154 4.45 4.53 4.19
CA PHE A 154 3.56 4.92 3.10
C PHE A 154 3.76 6.38 2.69
N ASP A 155 3.84 7.31 3.66
CA ASP A 155 4.12 8.72 3.38
C ASP A 155 5.49 8.87 2.68
N HIS A 156 6.53 8.17 3.18
CA HIS A 156 7.85 8.15 2.55
C HIS A 156 7.83 7.56 1.12
N LEU A 157 7.08 6.48 0.90
CA LEU A 157 6.91 5.84 -0.41
C LEU A 157 6.27 6.83 -1.40
N VAL A 158 5.21 7.54 -1.01
CA VAL A 158 4.51 8.48 -1.88
C VAL A 158 5.40 9.68 -2.24
N GLU A 159 6.17 10.19 -1.27
CA GLU A 159 7.05 11.35 -1.45
C GLU A 159 8.26 11.04 -2.34
N GLU A 160 9.05 10.01 -1.99
CA GLU A 160 10.30 9.69 -2.71
C GLU A 160 10.07 9.27 -4.16
N ASN A 161 8.97 8.58 -4.43
CA ASN A 161 8.65 8.08 -5.76
C ASN A 161 7.79 9.07 -6.57
N GLY A 162 7.51 10.27 -6.02
CA GLY A 162 6.72 11.29 -6.71
C GLY A 162 5.32 10.82 -7.12
N LEU A 163 4.68 9.99 -6.28
CA LEU A 163 3.37 9.39 -6.62
C LEU A 163 2.20 10.35 -6.41
N LYS A 164 2.38 11.43 -5.64
CA LYS A 164 1.28 12.36 -5.32
C LYS A 164 0.61 12.96 -6.57
N PRO A 165 1.35 13.47 -7.59
CA PRO A 165 0.74 13.90 -8.85
C PRO A 165 0.03 12.78 -9.63
N VAL A 166 0.54 11.55 -9.55
CA VAL A 166 -0.05 10.38 -10.21
C VAL A 166 -1.36 9.98 -9.54
N MET A 167 -1.41 9.98 -8.21
CA MET A 167 -2.63 9.75 -7.44
C MET A 167 -3.72 10.77 -7.80
N GLN A 168 -3.34 12.05 -7.93
CA GLN A 168 -4.24 13.12 -8.36
C GLN A 168 -4.76 12.92 -9.79
N LEU A 169 -3.92 12.41 -10.70
CA LEU A 169 -4.32 12.07 -12.07
C LEU A 169 -5.43 11.00 -12.08
N TYR A 170 -5.37 10.03 -11.16
CA TYR A 170 -6.41 9.01 -10.96
C TYR A 170 -7.56 9.47 -10.05
N GLY A 171 -7.64 10.75 -9.70
CA GLY A 171 -8.75 11.33 -8.95
C GLY A 171 -8.66 11.23 -7.43
N LEU A 172 -7.52 10.81 -6.87
CA LEU A 172 -7.30 10.78 -5.41
C LEU A 172 -6.88 12.16 -4.90
N SER A 173 -7.56 12.62 -3.87
CA SER A 173 -7.31 13.87 -3.14
C SER A 173 -6.47 13.63 -1.88
N ASP A 174 -5.98 14.72 -1.27
CA ASP A 174 -5.28 14.64 0.02
C ASP A 174 -6.17 14.06 1.14
N GLY A 175 -7.50 14.21 1.04
CA GLY A 175 -8.46 13.57 1.94
C GLY A 175 -8.46 12.05 1.82
N ASP A 176 -8.28 11.53 0.61
CA ASP A 176 -8.24 10.09 0.34
C ASP A 176 -6.94 9.46 0.87
N LEU A 177 -5.83 10.19 0.84
CA LEU A 177 -4.58 9.77 1.49
C LEU A 177 -4.73 9.69 3.01
N ILE A 178 -5.49 10.61 3.62
CA ILE A 178 -5.84 10.54 5.04
C ILE A 178 -6.71 9.30 5.29
N PHE A 179 -7.71 9.05 4.45
CA PHE A 179 -8.58 7.89 4.55
C PHE A 179 -7.80 6.56 4.49
N ILE A 180 -6.86 6.42 3.55
CA ILE A 180 -5.95 5.26 3.45
C ILE A 180 -5.19 5.05 4.77
N LYS A 181 -4.62 6.13 5.32
CA LYS A 181 -3.89 6.06 6.59
C LYS A 181 -4.78 5.67 7.76
N GLU A 182 -5.99 6.21 7.84
CA GLU A 182 -6.96 5.88 8.89
C GLU A 182 -7.47 4.43 8.82
N MET A 183 -7.48 3.84 7.61
CA MET A 183 -7.76 2.43 7.42
C MET A 183 -6.66 1.52 7.97
N ILE A 184 -5.39 1.93 7.86
CA ILE A 184 -4.23 1.18 8.37
C ILE A 184 -4.09 1.35 9.89
N TYR A 185 -4.03 2.59 10.37
CA TYR A 185 -3.92 2.89 11.80
C TYR A 185 -4.88 4.03 12.19
N PRO A 186 -6.01 3.70 12.82
CA PRO A 186 -7.03 4.67 13.19
C PRO A 186 -6.54 5.54 14.35
N LYS A 187 -6.73 6.86 14.24
CA LYS A 187 -6.52 7.75 15.40
C LYS A 187 -7.54 7.44 16.50
N PRO A 188 -7.15 7.48 17.80
CA PRO A 188 -8.12 7.38 18.89
C PRO A 188 -9.09 8.56 18.81
N ARG A 189 -10.38 8.27 18.63
CA ARG A 189 -11.41 9.29 18.44
C ARG A 189 -11.77 9.97 19.76
N ASP A 190 -12.08 11.26 19.65
CA ASP A 190 -12.75 12.00 20.70
C ASP A 190 -14.20 11.52 20.88
N LYS A 191 -14.77 11.85 22.04
CA LYS A 191 -16.08 11.43 22.55
C LYS A 191 -17.29 11.81 21.67
N HIS A 192 -17.10 12.42 20.51
CA HIS A 192 -18.15 12.88 19.57
C HIS A 192 -17.94 12.37 18.14
N GLY A 193 -16.99 11.45 17.91
CA GLY A 193 -16.54 11.04 16.58
C GLY A 193 -17.58 10.28 15.75
N ASN A 194 -18.47 11.02 15.07
CA ASN A 194 -19.27 10.53 13.96
C ASN A 194 -18.34 10.15 12.81
N VAL A 195 -18.35 8.89 12.43
CA VAL A 195 -17.83 8.43 11.13
C VAL A 195 -18.97 7.93 10.29
N SER A 196 -18.82 8.06 8.97
CA SER A 196 -19.73 7.41 8.04
C SER A 196 -19.80 5.91 8.35
N SER A 197 -21.00 5.31 8.25
CA SER A 197 -21.14 3.85 8.37
C SER A 197 -20.22 3.14 7.38
N VAL A 198 -20.04 3.74 6.19
CA VAL A 198 -19.10 3.33 5.14
C VAL A 198 -17.68 3.13 5.68
N PHE A 199 -17.14 4.08 6.45
CA PHE A 199 -15.80 3.95 7.04
C PHE A 199 -15.71 2.75 7.99
N VAL A 200 -16.75 2.51 8.80
CA VAL A 200 -16.78 1.39 9.76
C VAL A 200 -16.86 0.05 9.04
N THR A 201 -17.70 -0.03 8.00
CA THR A 201 -17.85 -1.22 7.16
C THR A 201 -16.55 -1.54 6.43
N LEU A 202 -15.95 -0.56 5.74
CA LEU A 202 -14.70 -0.74 4.98
C LEU A 202 -13.48 -1.02 5.87
N LYS A 203 -13.44 -0.51 7.10
CA LYS A 203 -12.36 -0.86 8.03
C LYS A 203 -12.41 -2.33 8.46
N SER A 204 -13.61 -2.87 8.62
CA SER A 204 -13.78 -4.27 9.00
C SER A 204 -13.21 -5.21 7.93
N VAL A 205 -13.21 -4.79 6.66
CA VAL A 205 -12.60 -5.50 5.52
C VAL A 205 -11.12 -5.77 5.77
N ILE A 206 -10.32 -4.74 6.05
CA ILE A 206 -8.87 -4.89 6.21
C ILE A 206 -8.51 -5.71 7.45
N ILE A 207 -9.22 -5.50 8.57
CA ILE A 207 -8.99 -6.25 9.81
C ILE A 207 -9.33 -7.75 9.62
N ILE A 208 -10.45 -8.05 8.98
CA ILE A 208 -10.90 -9.43 8.75
C ILE A 208 -9.91 -10.15 7.81
N ILE A 209 -9.46 -9.48 6.75
CA ILE A 209 -8.60 -10.09 5.73
C ILE A 209 -7.15 -10.25 6.24
N GLY A 210 -6.61 -9.22 6.91
CA GLY A 210 -5.24 -9.23 7.45
C GLY A 210 -5.02 -10.29 8.54
N CYS A 211 -5.96 -10.44 9.48
CA CYS A 211 -5.87 -11.46 10.54
C CYS A 211 -6.07 -12.90 10.04
N SER A 212 -6.84 -13.10 8.96
CA SER A 212 -7.17 -14.45 8.46
C SER A 212 -6.05 -15.07 7.63
N SER A 213 -5.05 -14.27 7.24
CA SER A 213 -3.95 -14.67 6.35
C SER A 213 -2.61 -14.81 7.09
N CYS A 214 -2.65 -14.90 8.43
CA CYS A 214 -1.51 -15.14 9.33
C CYS A 214 -1.46 -16.60 9.81
#